data_AF-A0A7U9N895-F1
#
_entry.id   AF-A0A7U9N895-F1
#
_cell.length_a   1.000
_cell.length_b   1.000
_cell.length_c   1.000
_cell.angle_alpha   90.00
_cell.angle_beta   90.00
_cell.angle_gamma   90.00
#
_symmetry.space_group_name_H-M   'P 1'
#
loop_
_entity.id
_entity.type
_entity.pdbx_description
1 polymer ?
#
loop_
_entity_poly.entity_id
_entity_poly.type
_entity_poly.pdbx_seq_one_letter_code
_entity_poly.pdbx_strand_id
1 'polypeptide(L)'
;MEGLPVTPYLVPQDCGMHMDTKWVEVTRDMVLNNADRRREDFSLKFYAEGEGFAFSCLPYTAQELENAFHQEELPPARRTVVCIYGAVRGVGGIDSWGTDVEEEYHVYGDRDYSVSFYIGV
;
A
#
# COMPACT_ATOMS: atom_id res chain seq x y z
N MET A 1 -11.95 3.63 -6.39
CA MET A 1 -10.82 4.45 -6.87
C MET A 1 -10.47 3.93 -8.25
N GLU A 2 -10.17 4.79 -9.21
CA GLU A 2 -9.76 4.37 -10.56
C GLU A 2 -8.23 4.56 -10.68
N GLY A 3 -7.51 3.51 -11.09
CA GLY A 3 -6.05 3.49 -11.13
C GLY A 3 -5.36 3.21 -9.78
N LEU A 4 -4.03 3.30 -9.79
CA LEU A 4 -3.16 3.18 -8.60
C LEU A 4 -2.46 4.52 -8.35
N PRO A 5 -3.17 5.54 -7.85
CA PRO A 5 -2.62 6.88 -7.77
C PRO A 5 -1.54 6.96 -6.68
N VAL A 6 -0.31 7.21 -7.11
CA VAL A 6 0.78 7.63 -6.24
C VAL A 6 0.61 9.12 -5.98
N THR A 7 0.54 9.52 -4.71
CA THR A 7 0.44 10.94 -4.36
C THR A 7 1.71 11.66 -4.83
N PRO A 8 1.62 12.74 -5.63
CA PRO A 8 2.77 13.41 -6.20
C PRO A 8 3.44 14.35 -5.18
N TYR A 9 3.92 13.79 -4.07
CA TYR A 9 4.79 14.51 -3.14
C TYR A 9 6.07 14.97 -3.87
N LEU A 10 6.68 16.07 -3.40
CA LEU A 10 7.87 16.64 -4.04
C LEU A 10 9.02 15.61 -4.12
N VAL A 11 9.23 14.90 -3.01
CA VAL A 11 10.07 13.70 -2.94
C VAL A 11 9.12 12.51 -2.75
N PRO A 12 9.19 11.45 -3.57
CA PRO A 12 8.44 10.22 -3.37
C PRO A 12 8.56 9.70 -1.93
N GLN A 13 7.42 9.34 -1.34
CA GLN A 13 7.30 8.94 0.08
C GLN A 13 6.21 7.88 0.23
N ASP A 14 6.11 7.29 1.42
CA ASP A 14 5.00 6.39 1.76
C ASP A 14 3.65 7.10 1.60
N CYS A 15 2.69 6.45 0.96
CA CYS A 15 1.41 7.03 0.60
C CYS A 15 0.33 5.96 0.33
N GLY A 16 -0.91 6.38 0.13
CA GLY A 16 -1.99 5.48 -0.27
C GLY A 16 -2.38 4.45 0.81
N MET A 17 -2.13 4.78 2.09
CA MET A 17 -2.54 3.95 3.22
C MET A 17 -4.04 4.11 3.48
N HIS A 18 -4.74 2.98 3.55
CA HIS A 18 -6.14 2.87 3.93
C HIS A 18 -6.24 2.08 5.24
N MET A 19 -6.86 2.67 6.26
CA MET A 19 -7.06 2.07 7.58
C MET A 19 -8.46 1.44 7.68
N ASP A 20 -8.70 0.64 8.74
CA ASP A 20 -10.02 0.10 9.11
C ASP A 20 -10.82 -0.55 7.97
N THR A 21 -10.13 -1.20 7.04
CA THR A 21 -10.73 -1.77 5.84
C THR A 21 -11.39 -3.11 6.13
N LYS A 22 -12.66 -3.25 5.73
CA LYS A 22 -13.39 -4.52 5.82
C LYS A 22 -13.16 -5.44 4.62
N TRP A 23 -13.00 -4.85 3.44
CA TRP A 23 -12.61 -5.56 2.24
C TRP A 23 -11.99 -4.59 1.23
N VAL A 24 -11.12 -5.10 0.37
CA VAL A 24 -10.64 -4.40 -0.83
C VAL A 24 -10.65 -5.35 -2.01
N GLU A 25 -11.09 -4.87 -3.16
CA GLU A 25 -11.04 -5.60 -4.43
C GLU A 25 -10.05 -4.92 -5.36
N VAL A 26 -9.15 -5.70 -5.94
CA VAL A 26 -8.12 -5.25 -6.86
C VAL A 26 -8.34 -5.95 -8.19
N THR A 27 -8.72 -5.17 -9.20
CA THR A 27 -8.96 -5.64 -10.56
C THR A 27 -7.79 -5.28 -11.45
N ARG A 28 -7.32 -6.24 -12.24
CA ARG A 28 -6.39 -6.00 -13.35
C ARG A 28 -7.10 -6.29 -14.67
N ASP A 29 -6.76 -5.54 -15.72
CA ASP A 29 -7.22 -5.77 -17.09
C ASP A 29 -6.08 -6.24 -18.02
N MET A 30 -4.83 -6.25 -17.52
CA MET A 30 -3.63 -6.66 -18.25
C MET A 30 -2.91 -7.81 -17.55
N VAL A 31 -2.07 -8.52 -18.30
CA VAL A 31 -1.15 -9.55 -17.82
C VAL A 31 0.29 -9.15 -18.12
N LEU A 32 1.26 -9.77 -17.44
CA LEU A 32 2.69 -9.49 -17.64
C LEU A 32 3.18 -9.78 -19.08
N ASN A 33 2.47 -10.62 -19.82
CA ASN A 33 2.79 -10.93 -21.21
C ASN A 33 2.41 -9.76 -22.14
N ASN A 34 3.38 -8.91 -22.47
CA ASN A 34 3.19 -7.75 -23.35
C ASN A 34 2.77 -8.10 -24.80
N ALA A 35 2.88 -9.36 -25.21
CA ALA A 35 2.35 -9.81 -26.50
C ALA A 35 0.84 -10.11 -26.46
N ASP A 36 0.29 -10.38 -25.27
CA ASP A 36 -1.15 -10.57 -25.08
C ASP A 36 -1.83 -9.20 -25.04
N ARG A 37 -2.64 -8.92 -26.06
CA ARG A 37 -3.40 -7.67 -26.17
C ARG A 37 -4.83 -7.81 -25.65
N ARG A 38 -5.21 -8.99 -25.16
CA ARG A 38 -6.53 -9.18 -24.58
C ARG A 38 -6.63 -8.36 -23.30
N ARG A 39 -7.75 -7.65 -23.16
CA ARG A 39 -8.15 -7.02 -21.92
C ARG A 39 -9.24 -7.87 -21.31
N GLU A 40 -8.88 -8.56 -20.24
CA GLU A 40 -9.79 -9.42 -19.51
C GLU A 40 -9.64 -9.12 -18.03
N ASP A 41 -10.75 -8.73 -17.42
CA ASP A 41 -10.78 -8.35 -16.02
C ASP A 41 -10.59 -9.59 -15.15
N PHE A 42 -9.65 -9.47 -14.22
CA PHE A 42 -9.44 -10.44 -13.16
C PHE A 42 -9.33 -9.71 -11.84
N SER A 43 -10.21 -10.06 -10.91
CA SER A 43 -10.26 -9.47 -9.58
C SER A 43 -9.69 -10.43 -8.53
N LEU A 44 -9.01 -9.87 -7.55
CA LEU A 44 -8.79 -10.51 -6.25
C LEU A 44 -9.45 -9.65 -5.19
N LYS A 45 -10.17 -10.29 -4.27
CA LYS A 45 -10.83 -9.61 -3.17
C LYS A 45 -10.31 -10.09 -1.82
N PHE A 46 -9.81 -9.16 -1.03
CA PHE A 46 -9.31 -9.39 0.31
C PHE A 46 -10.40 -9.01 1.30
N TYR A 47 -10.70 -9.90 2.26
CA TYR A 47 -11.72 -9.70 3.27
C TYR A 47 -11.12 -9.81 4.66
N ALA A 48 -11.53 -8.93 5.55
CA ALA A 48 -11.09 -8.96 6.92
C ALA A 48 -11.67 -10.17 7.66
N GLU A 49 -10.86 -10.84 8.47
CA GLU A 49 -11.32 -11.83 9.44
C GLU A 49 -11.49 -11.15 10.81
N GLY A 50 -12.70 -10.64 11.08
CA GLY A 50 -13.02 -9.94 12.32
C GLY A 50 -12.78 -8.42 12.26
N GLU A 51 -11.72 -7.94 12.92
CA GLU A 51 -11.35 -6.52 12.91
C GLU A 51 -10.86 -6.08 11.52
N GLY A 52 -10.97 -4.78 11.22
CA GLY A 52 -10.51 -4.28 9.92
C GLY A 52 -8.99 -4.40 9.77
N PHE A 53 -8.49 -4.47 8.54
CA PHE A 53 -7.05 -4.41 8.26
C PHE A 53 -6.68 -3.08 7.61
N ALA A 54 -5.40 -2.75 7.64
CA ALA A 54 -4.86 -1.67 6.83
C ALA A 54 -4.26 -2.21 5.53
N PHE A 55 -4.33 -1.44 4.45
CA PHE A 55 -3.69 -1.81 3.19
C PHE A 55 -3.16 -0.61 2.42
N SER A 56 -2.22 -0.88 1.52
CA SER A 56 -1.88 0.01 0.41
C SER A 56 -1.88 -0.75 -0.90
N CYS A 57 -2.15 -0.03 -1.99
CA CYS A 57 -2.25 -0.58 -3.33
C CYS A 57 -1.61 0.41 -4.31
N LEU A 58 -0.32 0.19 -4.62
CA LEU A 58 0.52 1.13 -5.37
C LEU A 58 1.17 0.42 -6.57
N PRO A 59 1.64 1.15 -7.59
CA PRO A 59 2.39 0.55 -8.69
C PRO A 59 3.85 0.25 -8.35
N TYR A 60 4.30 0.62 -7.14
CA TYR A 60 5.68 0.56 -6.67
C TYR A 60 5.78 -0.10 -5.30
N THR A 61 6.90 -0.76 -5.05
CA THR A 61 7.29 -1.25 -3.72
C THR A 61 7.79 -0.10 -2.85
N ALA A 62 7.80 -0.30 -1.53
CA ALA A 62 8.37 0.65 -0.58
C ALA A 62 9.83 1.00 -0.92
N GLN A 63 10.63 0.01 -1.35
CA GLN A 63 12.01 0.22 -1.76
C GLN A 63 12.13 1.05 -3.05
N GLU A 64 11.21 0.89 -4.01
CA GLU A 64 11.20 1.71 -5.23
C GLU A 64 10.83 3.17 -4.94
N LEU A 65 9.90 3.40 -4.00
CA LEU A 65 9.55 4.74 -3.52
C LEU A 65 10.70 5.41 -2.76
N GLU A 66 11.32 4.70 -1.81
CA GLU A 66 12.41 5.20 -0.97
C GLU A 66 13.66 5.58 -1.78
N ASN A 67 13.93 4.87 -2.87
CA ASN A 67 15.12 5.12 -3.70
C ASN A 67 14.98 6.31 -4.66
N ALA A 68 13.78 6.86 -4.85
CA ALA A 68 13.54 7.94 -5.79
C ALA A 68 13.52 9.30 -5.07
N PHE A 69 14.31 10.25 -5.53
CA PHE A 69 14.32 11.62 -5.01
C PHE A 69 13.34 12.54 -5.76
N HIS A 70 12.93 12.14 -6.96
CA HIS A 70 11.98 12.85 -7.80
C HIS A 70 11.01 11.88 -8.48
N GLN A 71 9.83 12.37 -8.90
CA GLN A 71 8.78 11.53 -9.49
C GLN A 71 9.21 10.85 -10.79
N GLU A 72 10.04 11.51 -11.60
CA GLU A 72 10.57 11.00 -12.87
C GLU A 72 11.62 9.88 -12.71
N GLU A 73 12.15 9.68 -11.50
CA GLU A 73 13.11 8.63 -11.20
C GLU A 73 12.41 7.30 -10.87
N LEU A 74 11.10 7.32 -10.64
CA LEU A 74 10.31 6.11 -10.40
C LEU A 74 10.35 5.20 -11.64
N PRO A 75 10.45 3.87 -11.45
CA PRO A 75 10.43 2.94 -12.55
C PRO A 75 9.08 3.00 -13.27
N PRO A 76 8.99 2.52 -14.53
CA PRO A 76 7.70 2.40 -15.20
C PRO A 76 6.73 1.51 -14.39
N ALA A 77 5.51 2.01 -14.16
CA ALA A 77 4.44 1.25 -13.52
C ALA A 77 4.06 0.01 -14.34
N ARG A 78 4.41 -1.18 -13.84
CA ARG A 78 4.27 -2.47 -14.56
C ARG A 78 3.47 -3.53 -13.81
N ARG A 79 3.16 -3.28 -12.54
CA ARG A 79 2.46 -4.21 -11.66
C ARG A 79 1.69 -3.44 -10.61
N THR A 80 0.75 -4.13 -9.98
CA THR A 80 0.13 -3.69 -8.74
C THR A 80 0.86 -4.35 -7.56
N VAL A 81 1.28 -3.55 -6.59
CA VAL A 81 1.82 -3.99 -5.31
C VAL A 81 0.74 -3.75 -4.26
N VAL A 82 0.12 -4.85 -3.81
CA VAL A 82 -0.87 -4.83 -2.72
C VAL A 82 -0.18 -5.29 -1.45
N CYS A 83 -0.22 -4.46 -0.41
CA CYS A 83 0.30 -4.78 0.91
C CYS A 83 -0.86 -4.80 1.92
N ILE A 84 -0.98 -5.88 2.69
CA ILE A 84 -1.93 -6.01 3.81
C ILE A 84 -1.12 -5.92 5.10
N TYR A 85 -1.49 -5.00 5.99
CA TYR A 85 -0.74 -4.70 7.22
C TYR A 85 -1.54 -5.08 8.47
N GLY A 86 -0.86 -5.72 9.43
CA GLY A 86 -1.41 -5.98 10.77
C GLY A 86 -1.27 -4.82 11.75
N ALA A 87 -0.34 -3.91 11.49
CA ALA A 87 -0.17 -2.67 12.22
C ALA A 87 0.52 -1.64 11.31
N VAL A 88 0.23 -0.37 11.53
CA VAL A 88 0.84 0.76 10.81
C VAL A 88 1.21 1.81 11.85
N ARG A 89 2.46 2.26 11.84
CA ARG A 89 2.92 3.33 12.73
C ARG A 89 2.36 4.67 12.27
N GLY A 90 2.01 5.54 13.21
CA GLY A 90 1.63 6.91 12.88
C GLY A 90 2.77 7.69 12.22
N VAL A 91 2.42 8.68 11.39
CA VAL A 91 3.40 9.51 10.65
C VAL A 91 4.14 10.48 11.59
N GLY A 92 3.47 11.00 12.62
CA GLY A 92 3.99 12.07 13.46
C GLY A 92 3.78 13.45 12.82
N GLY A 93 4.74 14.35 12.99
CA GLY A 93 4.68 15.72 12.46
C GLY A 93 4.40 16.81 13.50
N ILE A 94 4.60 16.53 14.79
CA ILE A 94 4.63 17.54 15.85
C ILE A 94 5.69 18.60 15.52
N ASP A 95 6.86 18.12 15.09
CA ASP A 95 7.83 18.88 14.33
C ASP A 95 8.51 17.98 13.28
N SER A 96 9.35 18.59 12.44
CA SER A 96 10.12 17.88 11.41
C SER A 96 11.61 17.78 11.76
N TRP A 97 11.98 17.91 13.03
CA TRP A 97 13.40 17.96 13.46
C TRP A 97 13.70 17.15 14.75
N GLY A 98 12.80 16.28 15.18
CA GLY A 98 13.16 15.21 16.11
C GLY A 98 12.07 14.76 17.08
N THR A 99 10.92 15.41 17.12
CA THR A 99 9.81 14.94 17.96
C THR A 99 9.19 13.68 17.35
N ASP A 100 9.13 12.63 18.16
CA ASP A 100 8.54 11.35 17.78
C ASP A 100 7.00 11.44 17.69
N VAL A 101 6.37 10.46 17.06
CA VAL A 101 4.91 10.32 17.07
C VAL A 101 4.41 10.01 18.47
N GLU A 102 3.18 10.40 18.82
CA GLU A 102 2.60 10.08 20.12
C GLU A 102 2.57 8.56 20.37
N GLU A 103 2.81 8.18 21.63
CA GLU A 103 2.98 6.79 22.09
C GLU A 103 1.83 5.85 21.65
N GLU A 104 0.60 6.36 21.57
CA GLU A 104 -0.58 5.59 21.14
C GLU A 104 -0.52 5.14 19.65
N TYR A 105 0.35 5.75 18.84
CA TYR A 105 0.53 5.44 17.43
C TYR A 105 1.84 4.70 17.12
N HIS A 106 2.51 4.16 18.14
CA HIS A 106 3.72 3.35 17.98
C HIS A 106 3.39 1.90 17.59
N VAL A 107 4.29 1.29 16.84
CA VAL A 107 4.33 -0.17 16.61
C VAL A 107 5.62 -0.68 17.23
N TYR A 108 5.51 -1.40 18.35
CA TYR A 108 6.68 -1.80 19.15
C TYR A 108 7.24 -3.14 18.71
N GLY A 109 8.57 -3.23 18.61
CA GLY A 109 9.25 -4.46 18.19
C GLY A 109 9.21 -5.61 19.21
N ASP A 110 8.73 -5.37 20.43
CA ASP A 110 8.63 -6.34 21.53
C ASP A 110 7.20 -6.90 21.72
N ARG A 111 6.28 -6.59 20.80
CA ARG A 111 4.90 -7.07 20.83
C ARG A 111 4.60 -7.93 19.61
N ASP A 112 3.76 -8.94 19.82
CA ASP A 112 3.23 -9.75 18.73
C ASP A 112 2.06 -9.03 18.06
N TYR A 113 2.09 -8.97 16.72
CA TYR A 113 0.99 -8.47 15.89
C TYR A 113 0.53 -9.58 14.96
N SER A 114 -0.77 -9.87 14.98
CA SER A 114 -1.40 -10.86 14.11
C SER A 114 -2.38 -10.19 13.17
N VAL A 115 -2.33 -10.58 11.89
CA VAL A 115 -3.34 -10.20 10.89
C VAL A 115 -3.89 -11.46 10.24
N SER A 116 -5.19 -11.51 10.04
CA SER A 116 -5.84 -12.62 9.36
C SER A 116 -6.91 -12.08 8.41
N PHE A 117 -6.94 -12.67 7.21
CA PHE A 117 -7.79 -12.22 6.12
C PHE A 117 -8.04 -13.37 5.15
N TYR A 118 -9.12 -13.26 4.40
CA TYR A 118 -9.48 -14.20 3.34
C TYR A 118 -9.21 -13.59 1.97
N ILE A 119 -8.85 -14.42 1.00
CA ILE A 119 -8.70 -14.02 -0.41
C ILE A 119 -9.75 -14.78 -1.22
N GLY A 120 -10.57 -14.03 -1.96
CA GLY A 120 -11.48 -14.56 -2.98
C GLY A 120 -11.04 -14.14 -4.38
N VAL A 121 -11.43 -14.94 -5.37
CA VAL A 121 -11.35 -14.66 -6.81
C VAL A 121 -12.75 -14.38 -7.32
#